data_AF-A0A644XSP2-F1
#
_entry.id   AF-A0A644XSP2-F1
#
_cell.length_a   1.000
_cell.length_b   1.000
_cell.length_c   1.000
_cell.angle_alpha   90.00
_cell.angle_beta   90.00
_cell.angle_gamma   90.00
#
_symmetry.space_group_name_H-M   'P 1'
#
loop_
_entity.id
_entity.type
_entity.pdbx_description
1 polymer ?
#
loop_
_entity_poly.entity_id
_entity_poly.type
_entity_poly.pdbx_seq_one_letter_code
_entity_poly.pdbx_strand_id
1 'polypeptide(L)'
;MTPAEKRNNICGQSEARVEKGFGEQMKKENFSKAMNEMFGVGGDDRAEPPAAEPVMSAPSEPYVSQEPYMPADVPIIPAPAPEPIAPPEMPVEPVPDDPFASAVAYTPAPSPTYSRTMPVQKTILAAGTTFVGNMTAQGDVDMDCDFQGDIRANGTVTIRTKLAGDLSAKVAELVSCEVQGDVHADESVRIDSNSKVIGNITGKDLNCAGSIQGNVQVSGHVMVSGSAYIEGDLEAASISIENGAGINGQMQVLPRKVQ
;
A
#
# COMPACT_ATOMS: atom_id res chain seq x y z
N MET A 1 -22.92 75.04 22.99
CA MET A 1 -21.75 75.79 23.52
C MET A 1 -20.55 74.86 23.42
N THR A 2 -19.51 75.28 22.69
CA THR A 2 -18.22 74.57 22.45
C THR A 2 -17.35 74.52 23.74
N PRO A 3 -16.09 74.03 23.74
CA PRO A 3 -15.41 72.84 23.16
C PRO A 3 -14.51 72.10 24.21
N ALA A 4 -13.85 70.96 23.88
CA ALA A 4 -12.51 70.49 24.39
C ALA A 4 -12.22 69.01 23.98
N GLU A 5 -11.17 68.73 23.17
CA GLU A 5 -9.85 68.13 23.55
C GLU A 5 -9.89 66.59 23.77
N LYS A 6 -9.07 65.69 23.21
CA LYS A 6 -7.66 65.61 22.74
C LYS A 6 -7.56 64.45 21.72
N ARG A 7 -6.95 64.58 20.54
CA ARG A 7 -5.54 64.27 20.18
C ARG A 7 -5.00 62.93 20.73
N ASN A 8 -4.78 61.93 19.86
CA ASN A 8 -3.41 61.60 19.46
C ASN A 8 -3.34 60.73 18.19
N ASN A 9 -2.56 61.22 17.24
CA ASN A 9 -2.13 60.59 16.00
C ASN A 9 -0.60 60.55 16.09
N ILE A 10 0.06 59.41 15.97
CA ILE A 10 1.49 59.35 15.63
C ILE A 10 1.68 58.25 14.59
N CYS A 11 1.67 58.74 13.35
CA CYS A 11 2.37 58.20 12.20
C CYS A 11 3.83 58.67 12.30
N GLY A 12 4.79 57.82 11.91
CA GLY A 12 5.99 58.33 11.26
C GLY A 12 7.27 57.54 11.50
N GLN A 13 7.72 56.90 10.41
CA GLN A 13 9.11 56.88 9.90
C GLN A 13 10.11 56.01 10.71
N SER A 14 11.06 55.26 10.16
CA SER A 14 11.91 55.50 8.99
C SER A 14 12.72 54.25 8.60
N GLU A 15 12.89 54.05 7.28
CA GLU A 15 14.16 53.74 6.59
C GLU A 15 14.87 52.36 6.77
N ALA A 16 14.74 51.57 5.70
CA ALA A 16 15.83 51.06 4.85
C ALA A 16 17.18 50.66 5.48
N ARG A 17 17.52 49.37 5.39
CA ARG A 17 18.87 48.97 4.92
C ARG A 17 18.85 47.63 4.19
N VAL A 18 19.41 47.69 3.00
CA VAL A 18 19.65 46.65 2.01
C VAL A 18 21.00 45.96 2.28
N GLU A 19 21.13 44.73 1.77
CA GLU A 19 22.34 43.99 1.36
C GLU A 19 22.91 42.83 2.21
N LYS A 20 22.68 41.62 1.67
CA LYS A 20 23.63 40.55 1.28
C LYS A 20 24.39 39.75 2.35
N GLY A 21 24.09 38.44 2.36
CA GLY A 21 24.97 37.44 1.73
C GLY A 21 25.78 36.52 2.64
N PHE A 22 25.85 35.24 2.23
CA PHE A 22 26.75 34.16 2.69
C PHE A 22 26.50 33.69 4.14
N GLY A 23 26.38 32.41 4.46
CA GLY A 23 26.99 31.20 3.90
C GLY A 23 27.50 30.37 5.09
N GLU A 24 27.45 29.05 4.95
CA GLU A 24 28.20 28.05 5.74
C GLU A 24 27.72 27.65 7.16
N GLN A 25 27.09 26.47 7.17
CA GLN A 25 27.56 25.28 7.90
C GLN A 25 27.96 25.47 9.38
N MET A 26 27.03 25.14 10.28
CA MET A 26 27.38 24.84 11.68
C MET A 26 27.07 23.38 12.04
N LYS A 27 28.18 22.65 12.23
CA LYS A 27 28.47 21.64 13.25
C LYS A 27 27.62 20.36 13.31
N LYS A 28 27.99 19.40 12.45
CA LYS A 28 27.91 17.96 12.74
C LYS A 28 29.21 17.37 13.31
N GLU A 29 30.27 18.16 13.48
CA GLU A 29 31.61 17.65 13.81
C GLU A 29 31.98 17.62 15.30
N ASN A 30 31.12 18.09 16.21
CA ASN A 30 31.43 18.08 17.65
C ASN A 30 30.77 16.94 18.45
N PHE A 31 29.98 16.07 17.82
CA PHE A 31 29.37 14.91 18.51
C PHE A 31 30.12 13.59 18.25
N SER A 32 30.70 13.40 17.06
CA SER A 32 31.43 12.17 16.71
C SER A 32 32.78 12.05 17.45
N LYS A 33 33.44 13.19 17.70
CA LYS A 33 34.74 13.22 18.39
C LYS A 33 34.64 12.94 19.89
N ALA A 34 33.46 13.10 20.49
CA ALA A 34 33.26 12.88 21.93
C ALA A 34 32.99 11.42 22.31
N MET A 35 32.49 10.57 21.38
CA MET A 35 32.29 9.14 21.64
C MET A 35 33.56 8.30 21.41
N ASN A 36 34.42 8.71 20.49
CA ASN A 36 35.60 7.94 20.12
C ASN A 36 36.78 8.04 21.12
N GLU A 37 36.64 8.87 22.16
CA GLU A 37 37.65 9.07 23.21
C GLU A 37 37.24 8.47 24.58
N MET A 38 36.01 7.95 24.73
CA MET A 38 35.56 7.26 25.96
C MET A 38 35.79 5.74 25.96
N PHE A 39 35.96 5.11 24.79
CA PHE A 39 36.36 3.71 24.64
C PHE A 39 37.82 3.63 24.17
N GLY A 40 38.73 4.02 25.06
CA GLY A 40 40.17 3.95 24.81
C GLY A 40 40.65 2.53 24.57
N VAL A 41 41.00 2.23 23.32
CA VAL A 41 42.02 1.25 22.96
C VAL A 41 43.32 2.05 22.85
N GLY A 42 44.21 1.87 23.84
CA GLY A 42 45.57 2.37 23.78
C GLY A 42 46.35 1.66 22.67
N GLY A 43 47.01 2.45 21.83
CA GLY A 43 47.85 1.98 20.74
C GLY A 43 49.30 1.75 21.13
N ASP A 44 50.08 1.57 20.05
CA ASP A 44 51.54 1.47 19.92
C ASP A 44 52.13 0.07 20.23
N ASP A 45 52.98 -0.55 19.40
CA ASP A 45 53.68 -0.09 18.19
C ASP A 45 54.48 -1.27 17.60
N ARG A 46 54.73 -1.24 16.27
CA ARG A 46 55.85 -1.85 15.52
C ARG A 46 55.91 -3.37 15.23
N ALA A 47 55.78 -3.72 13.94
CA ALA A 47 56.88 -4.20 13.04
C ALA A 47 56.40 -5.20 11.96
N GLU A 48 57.00 -5.07 10.78
CA GLU A 48 56.73 -5.70 9.46
C GLU A 48 56.90 -7.24 9.33
N PRO A 49 56.42 -7.86 8.22
CA PRO A 49 56.21 -9.30 8.03
C PRO A 49 57.47 -10.02 7.48
N PRO A 50 57.54 -11.38 7.47
CA PRO A 50 57.19 -12.11 6.24
C PRO A 50 56.68 -13.56 6.39
N ALA A 51 55.96 -14.00 5.34
CA ALA A 51 55.97 -15.30 4.67
C ALA A 51 55.67 -16.63 5.41
N ALA A 52 54.66 -17.31 4.82
CA ALA A 52 54.62 -18.73 4.43
C ALA A 52 54.54 -19.84 5.50
N GLU A 53 53.62 -20.76 5.20
CA GLU A 53 53.10 -21.88 5.97
C GLU A 53 54.14 -23.00 6.30
N PRO A 54 53.77 -23.94 7.18
CA PRO A 54 53.29 -25.20 6.60
C PRO A 54 52.02 -25.77 7.26
N VAL A 55 51.14 -26.24 6.38
CA VAL A 55 50.08 -27.24 6.58
C VAL A 55 50.63 -28.60 7.03
N MET A 56 49.91 -29.26 7.95
CA MET A 56 49.73 -30.72 8.15
C MET A 56 49.24 -30.96 9.60
N SER A 57 48.35 -31.88 9.97
CA SER A 57 47.46 -32.84 9.29
C SER A 57 46.79 -33.65 10.42
N ALA A 58 45.50 -33.97 10.30
CA ALA A 58 44.82 -35.03 11.08
C ALA A 58 43.57 -35.49 10.30
N PRO A 59 43.16 -36.77 10.39
CA PRO A 59 43.03 -37.65 9.23
C PRO A 59 41.67 -37.68 8.55
N SER A 60 41.73 -38.11 7.29
CA SER A 60 40.66 -38.45 6.36
C SER A 60 39.76 -39.61 6.84
N GLU A 61 38.45 -39.36 6.86
CA GLU A 61 37.44 -40.40 6.61
C GLU A 61 36.87 -40.22 5.20
N PRO A 62 36.56 -41.32 4.49
CA PRO A 62 36.41 -41.33 3.05
C PRO A 62 35.15 -40.59 2.57
N TYR A 63 35.37 -39.73 1.58
CA TYR A 63 34.33 -39.11 0.75
C TYR A 63 33.49 -40.20 0.07
N VAL A 64 32.19 -40.19 0.27
CA VAL A 64 31.23 -40.81 -0.66
C VAL A 64 30.55 -39.67 -1.40
N SER A 65 30.90 -39.54 -2.68
CA SER A 65 30.15 -38.78 -3.68
C SER A 65 28.75 -39.40 -3.81
N GLN A 66 27.71 -38.69 -3.37
CA GLN A 66 26.36 -39.04 -3.79
C GLN A 66 26.05 -38.29 -5.08
N GLU A 67 26.00 -39.07 -6.16
CA GLU A 67 25.47 -38.66 -7.46
C GLU A 67 24.04 -38.11 -7.34
N PRO A 68 23.59 -37.32 -8.34
CA PRO A 68 22.24 -36.81 -8.39
C PRO A 68 21.22 -37.97 -8.29
N TYR A 69 20.39 -37.95 -7.25
CA TYR A 69 19.24 -38.84 -7.17
C TYR A 69 18.26 -38.40 -8.25
N MET A 70 18.31 -39.05 -9.41
CA MET A 70 17.20 -39.07 -10.35
C MET A 70 16.14 -39.97 -9.74
N PRO A 71 14.97 -39.46 -9.30
CA PRO A 71 13.88 -40.34 -8.99
C PRO A 71 13.47 -41.03 -10.29
N ALA A 72 13.70 -42.34 -10.34
CA ALA A 72 13.10 -43.21 -11.34
C ALA A 72 11.59 -43.01 -11.33
N ASP A 73 11.00 -43.06 -12.52
CA ASP A 73 9.56 -43.06 -12.77
C ASP A 73 8.83 -43.96 -11.78
N VAL A 74 8.24 -43.36 -10.76
CA VAL A 74 7.20 -44.03 -9.98
C VAL A 74 5.97 -44.02 -10.88
N PRO A 75 5.45 -45.18 -11.33
CA PRO A 75 4.17 -45.18 -12.02
C PRO A 75 3.16 -44.54 -11.07
N ILE A 76 2.61 -43.41 -11.52
CA ILE A 76 1.47 -42.77 -10.89
C ILE A 76 0.36 -43.82 -10.93
N ILE A 77 0.16 -44.53 -9.82
CA ILE A 77 -1.07 -45.28 -9.61
C ILE A 77 -2.13 -44.18 -9.49
N PRO A 78 -3.07 -44.04 -10.44
CA PRO A 78 -4.09 -43.03 -10.32
C PRO A 78 -4.84 -43.29 -9.02
N ALA A 79 -4.81 -42.32 -8.11
CA ALA A 79 -5.66 -42.34 -6.94
C ALA A 79 -7.11 -42.51 -7.41
N PRO A 80 -7.88 -43.49 -6.89
CA PRO A 80 -9.27 -43.65 -7.27
C PRO A 80 -10.01 -42.34 -6.94
N ALA A 81 -10.74 -41.83 -7.94
CA ALA A 81 -11.58 -40.65 -7.79
C ALA A 81 -12.54 -40.86 -6.59
N PRO A 82 -12.80 -39.84 -5.76
CA PRO A 82 -13.78 -39.98 -4.69
C PRO A 82 -15.15 -40.23 -5.33
N GLU A 83 -15.72 -41.40 -5.04
CA GLU A 83 -17.09 -41.75 -5.41
C GLU A 83 -18.06 -40.71 -4.82
N PRO A 84 -19.11 -40.29 -5.56
CA PRO A 84 -20.10 -39.37 -5.04
C PRO A 84 -20.84 -40.05 -3.88
N ILE A 85 -20.63 -39.54 -2.66
CA ILE A 85 -21.34 -39.97 -1.47
C ILE A 85 -22.83 -39.69 -1.70
N ALA A 86 -23.62 -40.75 -1.87
CA ALA A 86 -25.06 -40.66 -1.93
C ALA A 86 -25.60 -40.00 -0.65
N PRO A 87 -26.58 -39.09 -0.73
CA PRO A 87 -27.17 -38.50 0.47
C PRO A 87 -27.75 -39.61 1.37
N PRO A 88 -27.63 -39.50 2.70
CA PRO A 88 -28.12 -40.53 3.61
C PRO A 88 -29.63 -40.72 3.45
N GLU A 89 -30.05 -41.96 3.19
CA GLU A 89 -31.45 -42.36 3.22
C GLU A 89 -31.99 -42.17 4.64
N MET A 90 -32.91 -41.21 4.81
CA MET A 90 -33.66 -41.09 6.06
C MET A 90 -34.56 -42.34 6.23
N PRO A 91 -34.71 -42.90 7.43
CA PRO A 91 -35.67 -43.96 7.68
C PRO A 91 -37.08 -43.45 7.35
N VAL A 92 -37.75 -44.13 6.42
CA VAL A 92 -39.16 -43.87 6.11
C VAL A 92 -39.97 -44.45 7.27
N GLU A 93 -40.54 -43.59 8.12
CA GLU A 93 -41.56 -44.04 9.07
C GLU A 93 -42.76 -44.59 8.29
N PRO A 94 -43.34 -45.73 8.70
CA PRO A 94 -44.50 -46.28 8.01
C PRO A 94 -45.71 -45.34 8.21
N VAL A 95 -46.20 -44.80 7.11
CA VAL A 95 -47.46 -44.06 7.05
C VAL A 95 -48.59 -45.02 7.43
N PRO A 96 -49.45 -44.70 8.42
CA PRO A 96 -50.63 -45.51 8.67
C PRO A 96 -51.60 -45.43 7.48
N ASP A 97 -52.06 -46.60 7.01
CA ASP A 97 -53.04 -46.73 5.93
C ASP A 97 -54.36 -46.04 6.28
N ASP A 98 -54.58 -44.84 5.75
CA ASP A 98 -55.87 -44.16 5.81
C ASP A 98 -56.68 -44.49 4.52
N PRO A 99 -57.84 -45.17 4.61
CA PRO A 99 -58.53 -45.75 3.45
C PRO A 99 -59.33 -44.76 2.58
N PHE A 100 -59.13 -43.44 2.72
CA PHE A 100 -59.82 -42.43 1.89
C PHE A 100 -58.90 -41.79 0.85
N ALA A 101 -58.45 -42.61 -0.11
CA ALA A 101 -57.89 -42.12 -1.36
C ALA A 101 -59.00 -41.55 -2.26
N SER A 102 -59.19 -40.23 -2.25
CA SER A 102 -59.91 -39.52 -3.32
C SER A 102 -59.22 -38.20 -3.71
N ALA A 103 -58.46 -38.30 -4.80
CA ALA A 103 -58.15 -37.31 -5.82
C ALA A 103 -58.20 -35.81 -5.45
N VAL A 104 -57.01 -35.22 -5.28
CA VAL A 104 -56.73 -33.85 -5.73
C VAL A 104 -55.30 -33.79 -6.25
N ALA A 105 -55.12 -33.48 -7.54
CA ALA A 105 -53.82 -33.24 -8.12
C ALA A 105 -53.24 -31.95 -7.51
N TYR A 106 -52.23 -32.08 -6.65
CA TYR A 106 -51.50 -30.95 -6.10
C TYR A 106 -50.60 -30.38 -7.21
N THR A 107 -50.94 -29.22 -7.77
CA THR A 107 -49.99 -28.45 -8.59
C THR A 107 -49.02 -27.76 -7.63
N PRO A 108 -47.71 -28.07 -7.66
CA PRO A 108 -46.76 -27.36 -6.81
C PRO A 108 -46.67 -25.90 -7.26
N ALA A 109 -46.93 -24.97 -6.34
CA ALA A 109 -46.73 -23.55 -6.57
C ALA A 109 -45.23 -23.28 -6.88
N PRO A 110 -44.91 -22.32 -7.77
CA PRO A 110 -43.53 -21.98 -8.06
C PRO A 110 -42.84 -21.47 -6.78
N SER A 111 -41.75 -22.14 -6.41
CA SER A 111 -40.91 -21.74 -5.29
C SER A 111 -40.26 -20.38 -5.58
N PRO A 112 -40.22 -19.45 -4.60
CA PRO A 112 -39.54 -18.18 -4.79
C PRO A 112 -38.06 -18.43 -5.07
N THR A 113 -37.57 -17.88 -6.18
CA THR A 113 -36.16 -17.93 -6.54
C THR A 113 -35.41 -16.99 -5.59
N TYR A 114 -34.79 -17.55 -4.55
CA TYR A 114 -33.87 -16.80 -3.71
C TYR A 114 -32.57 -16.58 -4.51
N SER A 115 -32.38 -15.38 -5.06
CA SER A 115 -31.08 -14.95 -5.55
C SER A 115 -30.14 -14.87 -4.35
N ARG A 116 -29.25 -15.86 -4.24
CA ARG A 116 -28.17 -15.86 -3.25
C ARG A 116 -27.17 -14.78 -3.64
N THR A 117 -27.36 -13.56 -3.12
CA THR A 117 -26.32 -12.54 -3.14
C THR A 117 -25.14 -13.12 -2.35
N MET A 118 -24.06 -13.46 -3.04
CA MET A 118 -22.83 -13.88 -2.36
C MET A 118 -22.34 -12.73 -1.48
N PRO A 119 -21.95 -12.99 -0.23
CA PRO A 119 -21.38 -11.94 0.61
C PRO A 119 -20.08 -11.45 -0.05
N VAL A 120 -20.00 -10.14 -0.26
CA VAL A 120 -18.76 -9.47 -0.69
C VAL A 120 -17.71 -9.78 0.37
N GLN A 121 -16.66 -10.51 -0.01
CA GLN A 121 -15.57 -10.84 0.91
C GLN A 121 -14.74 -9.56 1.13
N LYS A 122 -15.02 -8.88 2.25
CA LYS A 122 -14.23 -7.73 2.72
C LYS A 122 -13.27 -8.18 3.82
N THR A 123 -11.97 -8.03 3.60
CA THR A 123 -10.94 -8.19 4.62
C THR A 123 -10.82 -6.90 5.40
N ILE A 124 -10.82 -6.97 6.74
CA ILE A 124 -10.69 -5.79 7.59
C ILE A 124 -9.46 -5.98 8.49
N LEU A 125 -8.52 -5.05 8.41
CA LEU A 125 -7.41 -4.94 9.34
C LEU A 125 -7.77 -3.88 10.38
N ALA A 126 -8.14 -4.35 11.57
CA ALA A 126 -8.60 -3.47 12.64
C ALA A 126 -7.46 -2.64 13.23
N ALA A 127 -7.82 -1.48 13.78
CA ALA A 127 -6.91 -0.62 14.53
C ALA A 127 -6.22 -1.35 15.69
N GLY A 128 -4.98 -0.96 15.96
CA GLY A 128 -4.12 -1.59 16.96
C GLY A 128 -3.42 -2.86 16.48
N THR A 129 -3.57 -3.22 15.21
CA THR A 129 -2.73 -4.24 14.57
C THR A 129 -1.54 -3.57 13.87
N THR A 130 -0.39 -4.23 13.87
CA THR A 130 0.76 -3.85 13.05
C THR A 130 1.08 -5.03 12.16
N PHE A 131 1.11 -4.81 10.86
CA PHE A 131 1.44 -5.84 9.89
C PHE A 131 2.81 -5.55 9.29
N VAL A 132 3.70 -6.55 9.28
CA VAL A 132 5.02 -6.46 8.65
C VAL A 132 5.19 -7.62 7.70
N GLY A 133 5.40 -7.32 6.41
CA GLY A 133 5.59 -8.30 5.35
C GLY A 133 4.69 -8.05 4.15
N ASN A 134 4.50 -9.09 3.33
CA ASN A 134 3.75 -8.98 2.08
C ASN A 134 2.33 -9.52 2.28
N MET A 135 1.34 -8.82 1.73
CA MET A 135 -0.07 -9.18 1.77
C MET A 135 -0.63 -9.39 0.37
N THR A 136 -1.41 -10.46 0.19
CA THR A 136 -2.19 -10.70 -1.04
C THR A 136 -3.66 -10.90 -0.68
N ALA A 137 -4.55 -10.11 -1.29
CA ALA A 137 -5.99 -10.16 -1.06
C ALA A 137 -6.75 -10.32 -2.39
N GLN A 138 -7.76 -11.20 -2.40
CA GLN A 138 -8.59 -11.42 -3.60
C GLN A 138 -9.81 -10.50 -3.66
N GLY A 139 -10.24 -9.96 -2.51
CA GLY A 139 -11.43 -9.12 -2.38
C GLY A 139 -11.11 -7.69 -1.96
N ASP A 140 -12.11 -7.03 -1.40
CA ASP A 140 -11.97 -5.68 -0.87
C ASP A 140 -11.22 -5.70 0.46
N VAL A 141 -10.40 -4.69 0.72
CA VAL A 141 -9.60 -4.58 1.94
C VAL A 141 -9.84 -3.21 2.59
N ASP A 142 -10.23 -3.22 3.86
CA ASP A 142 -10.28 -2.02 4.72
C ASP A 142 -9.11 -2.08 5.70
N MET A 143 -8.27 -1.06 5.72
CA MET A 143 -7.07 -1.02 6.55
C MET A 143 -7.09 0.17 7.50
N ASP A 144 -7.26 -0.15 8.78
CA ASP A 144 -7.15 0.77 9.90
C ASP A 144 -5.89 0.48 10.75
N CYS A 145 -4.84 -0.08 10.16
CA CYS A 145 -3.65 -0.55 10.86
C CYS A 145 -2.35 0.12 10.37
N ASP A 146 -1.27 0.02 11.14
CA ASP A 146 0.06 0.38 10.64
C ASP A 146 0.60 -0.78 9.80
N PHE A 147 0.82 -0.53 8.50
CA PHE A 147 1.28 -1.56 7.56
C PHE A 147 2.67 -1.24 7.04
N GLN A 148 3.59 -2.21 7.11
CA GLN A 148 4.93 -2.12 6.55
C GLN A 148 5.21 -3.30 5.61
N GLY A 149 5.39 -3.01 4.32
CA GLY A 149 5.67 -3.97 3.26
C GLY A 149 4.76 -3.80 2.05
N ASP A 150 4.69 -4.82 1.20
CA ASP A 150 3.97 -4.74 -0.07
C ASP A 150 2.54 -5.29 0.02
N ILE A 151 1.59 -4.60 -0.59
CA ILE A 151 0.18 -5.02 -0.65
C ILE A 151 -0.22 -5.27 -2.08
N ARG A 152 -0.78 -6.46 -2.35
CA ARG A 152 -1.39 -6.81 -3.63
C ARG A 152 -2.85 -7.19 -3.43
N ALA A 153 -3.77 -6.39 -3.92
CA ALA A 153 -5.19 -6.65 -3.83
C ALA A 153 -5.85 -6.62 -5.20
N ASN A 154 -6.73 -7.58 -5.48
CA ASN A 154 -7.50 -7.62 -6.73
C ASN A 154 -8.80 -6.79 -6.66
N GLY A 155 -9.14 -6.26 -5.48
CA GLY A 155 -10.35 -5.49 -5.22
C GLY A 155 -10.09 -4.03 -4.89
N THR A 156 -11.02 -3.45 -4.15
CA THR A 156 -10.92 -2.07 -3.64
C THR A 156 -10.13 -2.08 -2.33
N VAL A 157 -9.14 -1.20 -2.22
CA VAL A 157 -8.35 -1.03 -1.00
C VAL A 157 -8.63 0.33 -0.40
N THR A 158 -9.16 0.36 0.82
CA THR A 158 -9.37 1.57 1.61
C THR A 158 -8.31 1.64 2.71
N ILE A 159 -7.53 2.72 2.74
CA ILE A 159 -6.48 2.96 3.75
C ILE A 159 -6.85 4.18 4.58
N ARG A 160 -6.84 4.04 5.92
CA ARG A 160 -7.16 5.16 6.84
C ARG A 160 -6.05 5.61 7.78
N THR A 161 -4.92 4.92 7.78
CA THR A 161 -3.83 5.10 8.75
C THR A 161 -2.52 5.37 8.02
N LYS A 162 -1.49 4.55 8.25
CA LYS A 162 -0.16 4.70 7.66
C LYS A 162 0.21 3.45 6.91
N LEU A 163 0.68 3.64 5.68
CA LEU A 163 1.21 2.58 4.84
C LEU A 163 2.66 2.94 4.47
N ALA A 164 3.59 2.07 4.81
CA ALA A 164 4.98 2.16 4.38
C ALA A 164 5.32 0.96 3.48
N GLY A 165 5.33 1.19 2.17
CA GLY A 165 5.59 0.18 1.14
C GLY A 165 4.70 0.36 -0.08
N ASP A 166 4.82 -0.57 -1.02
CA ASP A 166 4.17 -0.45 -2.32
C ASP A 166 2.74 -1.02 -2.29
N LEU A 167 1.80 -0.29 -2.88
CA LEU A 167 0.39 -0.67 -2.99
C LEU A 167 0.06 -1.01 -4.43
N SER A 168 -0.38 -2.24 -4.67
CA SER A 168 -0.99 -2.65 -5.94
C SER A 168 -2.44 -3.03 -5.68
N ALA A 169 -3.37 -2.26 -6.25
CA ALA A 169 -4.80 -2.50 -6.10
C ALA A 169 -5.55 -2.30 -7.44
N LYS A 170 -6.80 -2.74 -7.51
CA LYS A 170 -7.65 -2.37 -8.65
C LYS A 170 -8.17 -0.94 -8.50
N VAL A 171 -8.70 -0.64 -7.31
CA VAL A 171 -9.14 0.70 -6.90
C VAL A 171 -8.48 1.02 -5.56
N ALA A 172 -7.83 2.17 -5.47
CA ALA A 172 -7.20 2.64 -4.24
C ALA A 172 -7.96 3.85 -3.68
N GLU A 173 -8.42 3.75 -2.44
CA GLU A 173 -9.12 4.81 -1.72
C GLU A 173 -8.31 5.20 -0.48
N LEU A 174 -7.74 6.39 -0.51
CA LEU A 174 -6.88 6.92 0.54
C LEU A 174 -7.66 7.93 1.35
N VAL A 175 -8.08 7.57 2.57
CA VAL A 175 -8.96 8.39 3.41
C VAL A 175 -8.22 8.83 4.67
N SER A 176 -7.82 10.10 4.76
CA SER A 176 -7.11 10.64 5.94
C SER A 176 -5.86 9.84 6.33
N CYS A 177 -5.08 9.39 5.34
CA CYS A 177 -3.94 8.51 5.55
C CYS A 177 -2.61 9.09 5.07
N GLU A 178 -1.51 8.51 5.54
CA GLU A 178 -0.15 8.81 5.06
C GLU A 178 0.42 7.57 4.35
N VAL A 179 0.66 7.68 3.05
CA VAL A 179 1.23 6.61 2.23
C VAL A 179 2.65 6.98 1.82
N GLN A 180 3.60 6.14 2.18
CA GLN A 180 5.02 6.26 1.83
C GLN A 180 5.40 5.05 0.97
N GLY A 181 5.55 5.27 -0.34
CA GLY A 181 5.78 4.20 -1.30
C GLY A 181 5.02 4.45 -2.61
N ASP A 182 5.20 3.54 -3.57
CA ASP A 182 4.55 3.68 -4.87
C ASP A 182 3.12 3.11 -4.84
N VAL A 183 2.18 3.84 -5.46
CA VAL A 183 0.77 3.45 -5.57
C VAL A 183 0.46 3.09 -7.00
N HIS A 184 0.09 1.82 -7.22
CA HIS A 184 -0.35 1.27 -8.48
C HIS A 184 -1.83 0.90 -8.41
N ALA A 185 -2.66 1.56 -9.21
CA ALA A 185 -4.07 1.24 -9.33
C ALA A 185 -4.46 0.93 -10.78
N ASP A 186 -5.04 -0.24 -11.02
CA ASP A 186 -5.42 -0.64 -12.38
C ASP A 186 -6.57 0.18 -12.98
N GLU A 187 -7.41 0.79 -12.15
CA GLU A 187 -8.62 1.49 -12.57
C GLU A 187 -8.69 2.91 -12.02
N SER A 188 -8.89 3.10 -10.71
CA SER A 188 -9.02 4.46 -10.17
C SER A 188 -8.31 4.65 -8.83
N VAL A 189 -7.79 5.84 -8.63
CA VAL A 189 -7.19 6.31 -7.38
C VAL A 189 -8.01 7.48 -6.85
N ARG A 190 -8.44 7.40 -5.59
CA ARG A 190 -9.11 8.47 -4.88
C ARG A 190 -8.29 8.86 -3.66
N ILE A 191 -7.94 10.14 -3.57
CA ILE A 191 -7.16 10.69 -2.46
C ILE A 191 -8.02 11.75 -1.79
N ASP A 192 -8.35 11.52 -0.54
CA ASP A 192 -9.08 12.47 0.30
C ASP A 192 -8.21 13.68 0.67
N SER A 193 -8.87 14.76 1.06
CA SER A 193 -8.24 16.05 1.42
C SER A 193 -7.21 15.96 2.55
N ASN A 194 -7.41 15.06 3.51
CA ASN A 194 -6.50 14.86 4.64
C ASN A 194 -5.42 13.81 4.39
N SER A 195 -5.32 13.30 3.15
CA SER A 195 -4.35 12.27 2.80
C SER A 195 -3.06 12.88 2.24
N LYS A 196 -1.93 12.30 2.62
CA LYS A 196 -0.60 12.65 2.09
C LYS A 196 0.03 11.43 1.43
N VAL A 197 0.42 11.57 0.17
CA VAL A 197 1.12 10.52 -0.57
C VAL A 197 2.54 10.99 -0.88
N ILE A 198 3.53 10.18 -0.51
CA ILE A 198 4.95 10.40 -0.80
C ILE A 198 5.43 9.20 -1.62
N GLY A 199 5.53 9.39 -2.93
CA GLY A 199 5.86 8.34 -3.89
C GLY A 199 5.20 8.55 -5.25
N ASN A 200 5.41 7.62 -6.17
CA ASN A 200 4.84 7.70 -7.51
C ASN A 200 3.43 7.11 -7.52
N ILE A 201 2.54 7.71 -8.31
CA ILE A 201 1.17 7.23 -8.48
C ILE A 201 0.97 6.85 -9.93
N THR A 202 0.50 5.63 -10.16
CA THR A 202 0.21 5.09 -11.49
C THR A 202 -1.22 4.57 -11.56
N GLY A 203 -1.96 4.92 -12.62
CA GLY A 203 -3.29 4.34 -12.84
C GLY A 203 -4.03 4.83 -14.08
N LYS A 204 -5.35 4.57 -14.16
CA LYS A 204 -6.17 5.06 -15.28
C LYS A 204 -6.87 6.36 -14.97
N ASP A 205 -7.54 6.48 -13.83
CA ASP A 205 -8.20 7.71 -13.41
C ASP A 205 -7.73 8.11 -12.00
N LEU A 206 -7.57 9.42 -11.76
CA LEU A 206 -7.14 9.96 -10.48
C LEU A 206 -8.06 11.10 -10.05
N ASN A 207 -8.60 11.01 -8.84
CA ASN A 207 -9.21 12.12 -8.14
C ASN A 207 -8.37 12.47 -6.91
N CYS A 208 -7.76 13.64 -6.93
CA CYS A 208 -6.88 14.11 -5.88
C CYS A 208 -7.49 15.32 -5.17
N ALA A 209 -7.84 15.17 -3.90
CA ALA A 209 -8.20 16.27 -3.01
C ALA A 209 -7.10 16.61 -1.98
N GLY A 210 -6.11 15.74 -1.79
CA GLY A 210 -5.05 15.85 -0.79
C GLY A 210 -3.70 16.32 -1.33
N SER A 211 -2.62 15.99 -0.61
CA SER A 211 -1.26 16.37 -1.00
C SER A 211 -0.49 15.19 -1.59
N ILE A 212 0.14 15.38 -2.75
CA ILE A 212 0.98 14.40 -3.43
C ILE A 212 2.40 14.96 -3.55
N GLN A 213 3.39 14.19 -3.15
CA GLN A 213 4.81 14.47 -3.36
C GLN A 213 5.43 13.32 -4.16
N GLY A 214 5.64 13.54 -5.46
CA GLY A 214 6.13 12.52 -6.38
C GLY A 214 5.52 12.64 -7.78
N ASN A 215 5.83 11.68 -8.64
CA ASN A 215 5.38 11.70 -10.02
C ASN A 215 4.02 11.02 -10.16
N VAL A 216 3.14 11.58 -10.98
CA VAL A 216 1.80 11.09 -11.23
C VAL A 216 1.67 10.73 -12.70
N GLN A 217 1.46 9.45 -13.00
CA GLN A 217 1.28 8.94 -14.35
C GLN A 217 -0.10 8.30 -14.49
N VAL A 218 -0.99 8.98 -15.19
CA VAL A 218 -2.40 8.59 -15.31
C VAL A 218 -2.78 8.49 -16.79
N SER A 219 -3.23 7.32 -17.23
CA SER A 219 -3.53 7.12 -18.66
C SER A 219 -4.87 7.73 -19.13
N GLY A 220 -5.74 8.12 -18.19
CA GLY A 220 -7.07 8.68 -18.43
C GLY A 220 -7.20 10.10 -17.87
N HIS A 221 -8.23 10.32 -17.04
CA HIS A 221 -8.58 11.64 -16.54
C HIS A 221 -8.02 11.88 -15.13
N VAL A 222 -7.46 13.06 -14.93
CA VAL A 222 -7.04 13.55 -13.61
C VAL A 222 -7.94 14.71 -13.19
N MET A 223 -8.59 14.57 -12.04
CA MET A 223 -9.31 15.62 -11.35
C MET A 223 -8.52 16.06 -10.13
N VAL A 224 -8.16 17.35 -10.07
CA VAL A 224 -7.46 17.96 -8.95
C VAL A 224 -8.45 18.89 -8.24
N SER A 225 -8.88 18.51 -7.04
CA SER A 225 -9.85 19.28 -6.25
C SER A 225 -9.22 20.54 -5.65
N GLY A 226 -10.06 21.50 -5.26
CA GLY A 226 -9.60 22.82 -4.80
C GLY A 226 -8.71 22.84 -3.55
N SER A 227 -8.67 21.76 -2.78
CA SER A 227 -7.78 21.61 -1.60
C SER A 227 -6.46 20.90 -1.90
N ALA A 228 -6.28 20.41 -3.13
CA ALA A 228 -5.16 19.55 -3.45
C ALA A 228 -3.86 20.32 -3.74
N TYR A 229 -2.74 19.68 -3.40
CA TYR A 229 -1.41 20.19 -3.68
C TYR A 229 -0.52 19.09 -4.25
N ILE A 230 -0.06 19.25 -5.49
CA ILE A 230 0.78 18.27 -6.17
C ILE A 230 2.18 18.86 -6.35
N GLU A 231 3.19 18.18 -5.82
CA GLU A 231 4.60 18.53 -5.96
C GLU A 231 5.33 17.41 -6.71
N GLY A 232 5.63 17.63 -7.99
CA GLY A 232 6.24 16.64 -8.88
C GLY A 232 5.67 16.69 -10.30
N ASP A 233 6.10 15.75 -11.14
CA ASP A 233 5.71 15.72 -12.55
C ASP A 233 4.37 14.99 -12.72
N LEU A 234 3.45 15.59 -13.48
CA LEU A 234 2.11 15.06 -13.74
C LEU A 234 1.92 14.82 -15.23
N GLU A 235 1.74 13.55 -15.57
CA GLU A 235 1.47 13.06 -16.92
C GLU A 235 0.06 12.47 -16.98
N ALA A 236 -0.81 13.04 -17.83
CA ALA A 236 -2.19 12.60 -17.94
C ALA A 236 -2.77 12.74 -19.36
N ALA A 237 -3.85 12.03 -19.69
CA ALA A 237 -4.52 12.23 -20.98
C ALA A 237 -5.46 13.45 -20.99
N SER A 238 -6.10 13.73 -19.86
CA SER A 238 -6.88 14.94 -19.65
C SER A 238 -6.79 15.37 -18.18
N ILE A 239 -6.79 16.68 -17.94
CA ILE A 239 -6.62 17.25 -16.60
C ILE A 239 -7.73 18.27 -16.36
N SER A 240 -8.37 18.19 -15.21
CA SER A 240 -9.35 19.16 -14.72
C SER A 240 -8.93 19.64 -13.34
N ILE A 241 -8.82 20.96 -13.19
CA ILE A 241 -8.30 21.60 -11.99
C ILE A 241 -9.40 22.49 -11.42
N GLU A 242 -9.76 22.27 -10.17
CA GLU A 242 -10.70 23.11 -9.44
C GLU A 242 -10.03 24.35 -8.85
N ASN A 243 -10.84 25.35 -8.47
CA ASN A 243 -10.33 26.58 -7.85
C ASN A 243 -9.71 26.29 -6.48
N GLY A 244 -8.46 26.73 -6.28
CA GLY A 244 -7.70 26.55 -5.04
C GLY A 244 -6.60 25.48 -5.14
N ALA A 245 -6.66 24.62 -6.15
CA ALA A 245 -5.65 23.58 -6.37
C ALA A 245 -4.28 24.19 -6.69
N GLY A 246 -3.23 23.66 -6.06
CA GLY A 246 -1.84 24.02 -6.32
C GLY A 246 -1.08 22.89 -7.00
N ILE A 247 -0.34 23.19 -8.07
CA ILE A 247 0.53 22.22 -8.75
C ILE A 247 1.90 22.87 -8.93
N ASN A 248 2.94 22.20 -8.46
CA ASN A 248 4.33 22.61 -8.58
C ASN A 248 5.17 21.48 -9.21
N GLY A 249 5.43 21.60 -10.51
CA GLY A 249 6.21 20.63 -11.27
C GLY A 249 5.94 20.73 -12.77
N GLN A 250 6.44 19.77 -13.56
CA GLN A 250 6.11 19.70 -14.98
C GLN A 250 4.75 19.05 -15.18
N MET A 251 3.95 19.61 -16.08
CA MET A 251 2.67 19.02 -16.48
C MET A 251 2.73 18.66 -17.96
N GLN A 252 2.46 17.40 -18.27
CA GLN A 252 2.41 16.91 -19.64
C GLN A 252 1.06 16.26 -19.91
N VAL A 253 0.35 16.76 -20.92
CA VAL A 253 -0.89 16.16 -21.39
C VAL A 253 -0.59 15.32 -22.62
N LEU A 254 -0.71 13.99 -22.50
CA LEU A 254 -0.49 13.06 -23.60
C LEU A 254 -1.81 12.69 -24.26
N PRO A 255 -2.03 13.03 -25.54
CA PRO A 255 -3.25 12.63 -26.22
C PRO A 255 -3.30 11.10 -26.32
N ARG A 256 -4.41 10.51 -25.84
CA ARG A 256 -4.69 9.09 -26.07
C ARG A 256 -4.73 8.85 -27.58
N LYS A 257 -3.74 8.13 -28.12
CA LYS A 257 -3.81 7.64 -29.50
C LYS A 257 -4.99 6.68 -29.59
N VAL A 258 -6.10 7.14 -30.15
CA VAL A 258 -7.22 6.28 -30.53
C VAL A 258 -6.70 5.41 -31.68
N GLN A 259 -6.38 4.15 -31.37
CA GLN A 259 -6.07 3.12 -32.37
C GLN A 259 -7.35 2.43 -32.81
#